data_AF-A0A7K4LXY6-F1
#
_entry.id   AF-A0A7K4LXY6-F1
#
_cell.length_a   1.000
_cell.length_b   1.000
_cell.length_c   1.000
_cell.angle_alpha   90.00
_cell.angle_beta   90.00
_cell.angle_gamma   90.00
#
_symmetry.space_group_name_H-M   'P 1'
#
loop_
_entity.id
_entity.type
_entity.pdbx_description
1 polymer ?
#
loop_
_entity_poly.entity_id
_entity_poly.type
_entity_poly.pdbx_seq_one_letter_code
_entity_poly.pdbx_strand_id
1 'polypeptide(L)'
;PAEAEEHGEDAERRARGCRPQYQRTAVRFLTHFVAHPLDGGRHLAYLPGAEWLLDVSHLVAARARVVDPRVASLEAGAVVIGREPGVTSVEVRSPVSDSILGEQMLVVSEEKVTVTELRAQVVSGLSLKVTAEPGHPDVIVASC
;
A
#
# COMPACT_ATOMS: atom_id res chain seq x y z
N PRO A 1 -11.10 -45.96 24.23
CA PRO A 1 -12.27 -45.17 23.78
C PRO A 1 -12.10 -43.71 24.19
N ALA A 2 -11.86 -42.86 23.18
CA ALA A 2 -11.94 -41.40 23.11
C ALA A 2 -11.58 -40.56 24.36
N GLU A 3 -10.33 -40.08 24.39
CA GLU A 3 -9.97 -38.81 25.03
C GLU A 3 -10.28 -37.69 24.03
N ALA A 4 -11.29 -36.86 24.34
CA ALA A 4 -11.76 -35.80 23.46
C ALA A 4 -11.00 -34.49 23.76
N GLU A 5 -10.18 -34.09 22.79
CA GLU A 5 -9.88 -32.73 22.35
C GLU A 5 -9.96 -31.56 23.37
N GLU A 6 -8.89 -31.35 24.14
CA GLU A 6 -8.60 -30.05 24.80
C GLU A 6 -7.67 -29.15 23.96
N HIS A 7 -7.86 -29.10 22.63
CA HIS A 7 -7.02 -28.23 21.76
C HIS A 7 -7.74 -26.97 21.26
N GLY A 8 -9.03 -26.80 21.55
CA GLY A 8 -9.84 -25.68 21.05
C GLY A 8 -9.81 -24.40 21.90
N GLU A 9 -9.68 -24.52 23.23
CA GLU A 9 -9.87 -23.38 24.14
C GLU A 9 -8.63 -22.46 24.25
N ASP A 10 -7.44 -23.01 24.05
CA ASP A 10 -6.18 -22.25 24.16
C ASP A 10 -5.92 -21.36 22.93
N ALA A 11 -6.53 -21.69 21.79
CA ALA A 11 -6.49 -20.86 20.58
C ALA A 11 -7.41 -19.62 20.70
N GLU A 12 -8.59 -19.76 21.28
CA GLU A 12 -9.56 -18.68 21.50
C GLU A 12 -9.07 -17.68 22.57
N ARG A 13 -8.35 -18.15 23.61
CA ARG A 13 -7.78 -17.27 24.65
C ARG A 13 -6.60 -16.43 24.14
N ARG A 14 -5.85 -16.93 23.15
CA ARG A 14 -4.78 -16.16 22.46
C ARG A 14 -5.35 -15.01 21.60
N ALA A 15 -6.62 -15.04 21.24
CA ALA A 15 -7.27 -13.99 20.44
C ALA A 15 -7.56 -12.70 21.24
N ARG A 16 -7.46 -12.71 22.57
CA ARG A 16 -7.75 -11.56 23.45
C ARG A 16 -6.49 -10.85 23.99
N GLY A 17 -5.37 -10.93 23.29
CA GLY A 17 -4.10 -10.31 23.68
C GLY A 17 -3.79 -9.03 22.91
N CYS A 18 -3.32 -7.99 23.59
CA CYS A 18 -2.66 -6.86 22.93
C CYS A 18 -1.33 -7.34 22.34
N ARG A 19 -1.14 -7.14 21.04
CA ARG A 19 0.15 -7.36 20.36
C ARG A 19 0.78 -6.02 19.99
N PRO A 20 2.12 -5.90 20.00
CA PRO A 20 2.78 -4.73 19.46
C PRO A 20 2.29 -4.43 18.03
N GLN A 21 2.11 -3.16 17.73
CA GLN A 21 1.87 -2.67 16.37
C GLN A 21 3.06 -1.81 15.97
N TYR A 22 3.62 -2.10 14.81
CA TYR A 22 4.73 -1.33 14.24
C TYR A 22 4.19 -0.29 13.25
N GLN A 23 5.07 0.60 12.76
CA GLN A 23 4.67 1.67 11.86
C GLN A 23 3.99 1.11 10.60
N ARG A 24 2.95 1.82 10.15
CA ARG A 24 2.31 1.60 8.86
C ARG A 24 2.44 2.90 8.06
N THR A 25 2.86 2.80 6.81
CA THR A 25 3.01 3.98 5.96
C THR A 25 2.61 3.65 4.52
N ALA A 26 2.01 4.64 3.86
CA ALA A 26 1.74 4.55 2.44
C ALA A 26 3.05 4.74 1.64
N VAL A 27 3.17 4.00 0.55
CA VAL A 27 4.26 4.17 -0.42
C VAL A 27 3.70 4.58 -1.77
N ARG A 28 4.46 5.44 -2.46
CA ARG A 28 4.17 5.86 -3.83
C ARG A 28 5.42 5.65 -4.67
N PHE A 29 5.21 5.17 -5.89
CA PHE A 29 6.26 4.96 -6.87
C PHE A 29 6.18 6.07 -7.90
N LEU A 30 7.22 6.88 -7.93
CA LEU A 30 7.29 8.07 -8.77
C LEU A 30 8.33 7.88 -9.87
N THR A 31 8.05 8.39 -11.06
CA THR A 31 9.00 8.38 -12.18
C THR A 31 9.03 9.72 -12.89
N HIS A 32 10.13 10.00 -13.60
CA HIS A 32 10.27 11.21 -14.39
C HIS A 32 9.48 11.10 -15.69
N PHE A 33 8.80 12.19 -16.06
CA PHE A 33 8.32 12.35 -17.42
C PHE A 33 9.50 12.63 -18.36
N VAL A 34 9.54 11.91 -19.48
CA VAL A 34 10.55 12.10 -20.53
C VAL A 34 9.88 12.34 -21.87
N ALA A 35 10.40 13.29 -22.63
CA ALA A 35 9.96 13.56 -23.99
C ALA A 35 11.13 13.42 -24.99
N HIS A 36 10.82 12.94 -26.18
CA HIS A 36 11.76 13.00 -27.30
C HIS A 36 11.80 14.44 -27.82
N PRO A 37 12.99 15.02 -28.03
CA PRO A 37 13.10 16.38 -28.55
C PRO A 37 12.63 16.43 -30.01
N LEU A 38 12.00 17.54 -30.38
CA LEU A 38 11.40 17.74 -31.72
C LEU A 38 12.44 17.79 -32.85
N ASP A 39 13.70 18.01 -32.51
CA ASP A 39 14.84 18.10 -33.43
C ASP A 39 15.39 16.72 -33.84
N GLY A 40 14.78 15.63 -33.38
CA GLY A 40 15.24 14.27 -33.68
C GLY A 40 16.50 13.85 -32.92
N GLY A 41 16.92 14.62 -31.91
CA GLY A 41 18.02 14.26 -31.04
C GLY A 41 17.74 12.98 -30.23
N ARG A 42 18.79 12.20 -29.93
CA ARG A 42 18.68 10.97 -29.11
C ARG A 42 18.62 11.24 -27.60
N HIS A 43 18.80 12.48 -27.17
CA HIS A 43 18.83 12.83 -25.75
C HIS A 43 17.42 13.10 -25.25
N LEU A 44 16.96 12.35 -24.26
CA LEU A 44 15.66 12.58 -23.62
C LEU A 44 15.67 13.92 -22.88
N ALA A 45 14.63 14.72 -23.07
CA ALA A 45 14.41 15.92 -22.26
C ALA A 45 13.68 15.51 -20.98
N TYR A 46 14.27 15.84 -19.83
CA TYR A 46 13.68 15.61 -18.51
C TYR A 46 13.07 16.91 -18.00
N LEU A 47 11.89 16.80 -17.39
CA LEU A 47 11.32 17.91 -16.65
C LEU A 47 12.08 18.07 -15.32
N PRO A 48 12.54 19.28 -14.96
CA PRO A 48 13.56 19.45 -13.91
C PRO A 48 13.03 19.39 -12.48
N GLY A 49 11.71 19.50 -12.28
CA GLY A 49 11.10 19.64 -10.96
C GLY A 49 10.40 18.37 -10.44
N ALA A 50 10.35 18.20 -9.12
CA ALA A 50 9.69 17.08 -8.46
C ALA A 50 8.16 17.08 -8.65
N GLU A 51 7.57 18.24 -8.96
CA GLU A 51 6.18 18.42 -9.33
C GLU A 51 5.80 17.73 -10.65
N TRP A 52 6.80 17.40 -11.48
CA TRP A 52 6.62 16.70 -12.74
C TRP A 52 6.76 15.18 -12.62
N LEU A 53 6.96 14.67 -11.40
CA LEU A 53 6.98 13.25 -11.14
C LEU A 53 5.59 12.66 -11.31
N LEU A 54 5.51 11.59 -12.10
CA LEU A 54 4.27 10.86 -12.31
C LEU A 54 4.16 9.72 -11.31
N ASP A 55 3.01 9.62 -10.65
CA ASP A 55 2.66 8.47 -9.83
C ASP A 55 2.32 7.26 -10.71
N VAL A 56 3.22 6.29 -10.71
CA VAL A 56 3.11 5.02 -11.46
C VAL A 56 2.81 3.84 -10.55
N SER A 57 2.38 4.09 -9.30
CA SER A 57 2.11 3.04 -8.31
C SER A 57 1.15 1.98 -8.85
N HIS A 58 0.11 2.40 -9.58
CA HIS A 58 -0.86 1.48 -10.19
C HIS A 58 -0.25 0.52 -11.23
N LEU A 59 0.86 0.89 -11.87
CA LEU A 59 1.56 0.06 -12.86
C LEU A 59 2.53 -0.92 -12.19
N VAL A 60 3.17 -0.49 -11.10
CA VAL A 60 4.29 -1.23 -10.50
C VAL A 60 3.94 -1.93 -9.19
N ALA A 61 2.76 -1.69 -8.60
CA ALA A 61 2.35 -2.26 -7.33
C ALA A 61 2.50 -3.79 -7.25
N ALA A 62 2.14 -4.51 -8.32
CA ALA A 62 2.26 -5.97 -8.38
C ALA A 62 3.72 -6.48 -8.48
N ARG A 63 4.68 -5.58 -8.77
CA ARG A 63 6.11 -5.87 -8.91
C ARG A 63 6.95 -5.28 -7.79
N ALA A 64 6.32 -4.53 -6.89
CA ALA A 64 6.94 -4.00 -5.69
C ALA A 64 6.99 -5.07 -4.60
N ARG A 65 8.10 -5.15 -3.87
CA ARG A 65 8.27 -6.08 -2.74
C ARG A 65 9.17 -5.50 -1.66
N VAL A 66 9.03 -5.99 -0.44
CA VAL A 66 10.00 -5.76 0.63
C VAL A 66 11.11 -6.81 0.52
N VAL A 67 12.37 -6.38 0.70
CA VAL A 67 13.54 -7.27 0.64
C VAL A 67 13.58 -8.26 1.80
N ASP A 68 13.50 -7.78 3.03
CA ASP A 68 13.41 -8.63 4.22
C ASP A 68 11.97 -8.66 4.77
N PRO A 69 11.19 -9.73 4.49
CA PRO A 69 9.82 -9.86 4.97
C PRO A 69 9.69 -10.08 6.48
N ARG A 70 10.81 -10.28 7.19
CA ARG A 70 10.85 -10.35 8.67
C ARG A 70 10.76 -8.95 9.27
N VAL A 71 11.42 -7.97 8.65
CA VAL A 71 11.43 -6.58 9.10
C VAL A 71 10.14 -5.86 8.72
N ALA A 72 9.65 -6.02 7.49
CA ALA A 72 8.42 -5.37 7.03
C ALA A 72 7.67 -6.18 5.97
N SER A 73 6.40 -5.87 5.72
CA SER A 73 5.61 -6.41 4.63
C SER A 73 4.93 -5.31 3.82
N LEU A 74 4.68 -5.58 2.53
CA LEU A 74 3.95 -4.68 1.64
C LEU A 74 2.55 -5.24 1.38
N GLU A 75 1.52 -4.53 1.87
CA GLU A 75 0.11 -4.86 1.69
C GLU A 75 -0.44 -4.15 0.45
N ALA A 76 -1.08 -4.93 -0.43
CA ALA A 76 -1.69 -4.47 -1.69
C ALA A 76 -0.77 -3.61 -2.59
N GLY A 77 0.56 -3.75 -2.45
CA GLY A 77 1.53 -2.96 -3.20
C GLY A 77 1.61 -1.48 -2.84
N ALA A 78 0.90 -1.02 -1.79
CA ALA A 78 0.73 0.40 -1.48
C ALA A 78 0.99 0.77 -0.01
N VAL A 79 0.94 -0.19 0.91
CA VAL A 79 1.11 0.07 2.34
C VAL A 79 2.22 -0.80 2.91
N VAL A 80 3.30 -0.18 3.39
CA VAL A 80 4.36 -0.87 4.12
C VAL A 80 4.00 -0.96 5.59
N ILE A 81 4.17 -2.14 6.16
CA ILE A 81 3.83 -2.48 7.54
C ILE A 81 5.08 -3.06 8.18
N GLY A 82 5.60 -2.38 9.20
CA GLY A 82 6.67 -2.92 10.03
C GLY A 82 6.23 -4.19 10.76
N ARG A 83 7.17 -5.08 11.03
CA ARG A 83 6.94 -6.37 11.70
C ARG A 83 7.92 -6.59 12.83
N GLU A 84 9.18 -6.27 12.58
CA GLU A 84 10.25 -6.35 13.55
C GLU A 84 11.19 -5.16 13.35
N PRO A 85 11.85 -4.70 14.41
CA PRO A 85 12.83 -3.63 14.28
C PRO A 85 14.00 -4.03 13.39
N GLY A 86 14.46 -3.09 12.56
CA GLY A 86 15.54 -3.34 11.63
C GLY A 86 15.49 -2.45 10.40
N VAL A 87 16.37 -2.75 9.45
CA VAL A 87 16.50 -2.03 8.18
C VAL A 87 16.16 -2.98 7.04
N THR A 88 15.34 -2.52 6.10
CA THR A 88 15.03 -3.23 4.86
C THR A 88 14.81 -2.20 3.74
N SER A 89 14.51 -2.64 2.53
CA SER A 89 14.08 -1.76 1.44
C SER A 89 12.81 -2.26 0.78
N VAL A 90 12.12 -1.36 0.09
CA VAL A 90 11.09 -1.68 -0.90
C VAL A 90 11.76 -1.56 -2.26
N GLU A 91 11.76 -2.63 -3.05
CA GLU A 91 12.26 -2.63 -4.42
C GLU A 91 11.12 -2.87 -5.41
N VAL A 92 11.25 -2.27 -6.59
CA VAL A 92 10.49 -2.62 -7.79
C VAL A 92 11.41 -3.33 -8.75
N ARG A 93 11.00 -4.48 -9.28
CA ARG A 93 11.78 -5.25 -10.24
C ARG A 93 11.14 -5.36 -11.61
N SER A 94 12.00 -5.40 -12.61
CA SER A 94 11.61 -5.63 -14.00
C SER A 94 11.03 -7.04 -14.15
N PRO A 95 9.87 -7.19 -14.79
CA PRO A 95 9.23 -8.49 -15.00
C PRO A 95 9.98 -9.38 -16.01
N VAL A 96 10.80 -8.77 -16.88
CA VAL A 96 11.49 -9.47 -17.96
C VAL A 96 12.93 -9.81 -17.57
N SER A 97 13.63 -8.87 -16.95
CA SER A 97 15.06 -8.97 -16.65
C SER A 97 15.39 -9.23 -15.18
N ASP A 98 14.39 -9.18 -14.30
CA ASP A 98 14.56 -9.26 -12.83
C ASP A 98 15.51 -8.18 -12.25
N SER A 99 15.83 -7.15 -13.04
CA SER A 99 16.65 -6.02 -12.62
C SER A 99 15.87 -5.07 -11.73
N ILE A 100 16.55 -4.46 -10.75
CA ILE A 100 15.96 -3.45 -9.86
C ILE A 100 15.71 -2.17 -10.67
N LEU A 101 14.45 -1.74 -10.74
CA LEU A 101 14.01 -0.51 -11.39
C LEU A 101 14.01 0.68 -10.42
N GLY A 102 13.82 0.41 -9.13
CA GLY A 102 13.87 1.40 -8.08
C GLY A 102 13.94 0.73 -6.72
N GLU A 103 14.60 1.37 -5.77
CA GLU A 103 14.77 0.89 -4.40
C GLU A 103 14.67 2.06 -3.42
N GLN A 104 13.94 1.85 -2.32
CA GLN A 104 13.88 2.78 -1.21
C GLN A 104 14.11 2.05 0.11
N MET A 105 15.18 2.42 0.81
CA MET A 105 15.48 1.93 2.16
C MET A 105 14.48 2.48 3.18
N LEU A 106 14.12 1.66 4.16
CA LEU A 106 13.25 2.00 5.27
C LEU A 106 13.72 1.35 6.58
N VAL A 107 13.40 2.00 7.68
CA VAL A 107 13.81 1.58 9.03
C VAL A 107 12.55 1.40 9.89
N VAL A 108 12.43 0.24 10.52
CA VAL A 108 11.42 -0.02 11.53
C VAL A 108 12.07 0.24 12.90
N SER A 109 11.60 1.27 13.59
CA SER A 109 12.18 1.69 14.87
C SER A 109 11.77 0.78 16.03
N GLU A 110 12.67 0.60 16.99
CA GLU A 110 12.40 -0.02 18.31
C GLU A 110 11.70 0.92 19.29
N GLU A 111 11.66 2.21 18.97
CA GLU A 111 11.09 3.23 19.84
C GLU A 111 9.59 3.01 20.03
N LYS A 112 9.21 2.76 21.28
CA LYS A 112 7.82 2.55 21.67
C LYS A 112 7.15 3.92 21.80
N VAL A 113 6.14 4.15 20.97
CA VAL A 113 5.25 5.31 21.09
C VAL A 113 4.01 4.94 21.89
N THR A 114 3.61 5.78 22.83
CA THR A 114 2.35 5.64 23.54
C THR A 114 1.22 6.22 22.69
N VAL A 115 0.06 5.54 22.69
CA VAL A 115 -1.12 6.05 22.01
C VAL A 115 -1.66 7.24 22.82
N THR A 116 -1.59 8.44 22.25
CA THR A 116 -2.02 9.67 22.91
C THR A 116 -3.52 9.91 22.79
N GLU A 117 -4.10 9.61 21.63
CA GLU A 117 -5.52 9.79 21.34
C GLU A 117 -5.98 8.76 20.31
N LEU A 118 -7.19 8.21 20.50
CA LEU A 118 -7.89 7.42 19.50
C LEU A 118 -9.21 8.11 19.19
N ARG A 119 -9.39 8.49 17.92
CA ARG A 119 -10.63 9.08 17.42
C ARG A 119 -11.31 8.11 16.49
N ALA A 120 -12.51 7.67 16.86
CA ALA A 120 -13.38 6.91 15.97
C ALA A 120 -14.41 7.87 15.37
N GLN A 121 -14.49 7.91 14.04
CA GLN A 121 -15.59 8.58 13.35
C GLN A 121 -16.59 7.50 12.91
N VAL A 122 -17.74 7.45 13.58
CA VAL A 122 -18.82 6.55 13.18
C VAL A 122 -19.50 7.17 11.96
N VAL A 123 -19.31 6.54 10.80
CA VAL A 123 -20.09 6.83 9.61
C VAL A 123 -21.29 5.90 9.63
N SER A 124 -22.50 6.45 9.83
CA SER A 124 -23.75 5.70 9.83
C SER A 124 -24.77 6.40 8.93
N GLY A 125 -25.69 5.63 8.34
CA GLY A 125 -26.73 6.19 7.46
C GLY A 125 -26.27 6.46 6.02
N LEU A 126 -25.26 5.75 5.51
CA LEU A 126 -24.94 5.77 4.08
C LEU A 126 -26.18 5.34 3.28
N SER A 127 -26.72 6.26 2.49
CA SER A 127 -27.92 6.05 1.69
C SER A 127 -27.60 6.35 0.23
N LEU A 128 -27.74 5.34 -0.62
CA LEU A 128 -27.54 5.49 -2.06
C LEU A 128 -28.90 5.76 -2.70
N LYS A 129 -29.08 6.94 -3.30
CA LYS A 129 -30.27 7.19 -4.13
C LYS A 129 -29.94 6.92 -5.58
N VAL A 130 -30.73 6.05 -6.18
CA VAL A 130 -30.60 5.64 -7.58
C VAL A 130 -31.82 6.14 -8.33
N THR A 131 -31.61 6.94 -9.36
CA THR A 131 -32.67 7.47 -10.22
C THR A 131 -32.33 7.26 -11.69
N ALA A 132 -33.29 6.77 -12.47
CA ALA A 132 -33.17 6.74 -13.92
C ALA A 132 -33.21 8.16 -14.48
N GLU A 133 -32.34 8.46 -15.44
CA GLU A 133 -32.23 9.78 -16.04
C GLU A 133 -33.48 10.06 -16.92
N PRO A 134 -34.20 11.18 -16.71
CA PRO A 134 -35.38 11.53 -17.49
C PRO A 134 -35.01 11.91 -18.94
N GLY A 135 -34.89 10.90 -19.78
CA GLY A 135 -34.56 11.01 -21.19
C GLY A 135 -33.89 9.75 -21.74
N HIS A 136 -33.20 9.02 -20.86
CA HIS A 136 -32.48 7.80 -21.20
C HIS A 136 -32.71 6.75 -20.11
N PRO A 137 -33.75 5.89 -20.24
CA PRO A 137 -34.11 4.91 -19.21
C PRO A 137 -33.00 3.87 -18.95
N ASP A 138 -32.06 3.72 -19.87
CA ASP A 138 -30.87 2.85 -19.73
C ASP A 138 -29.75 3.51 -18.92
N VAL A 139 -29.88 4.79 -18.57
CA VAL A 139 -28.90 5.55 -17.78
C VAL A 139 -29.41 5.67 -16.35
N ILE A 140 -28.63 5.10 -15.44
CA ILE A 140 -28.90 5.13 -14.00
C ILE A 140 -27.89 6.06 -13.34
N VAL A 141 -28.37 7.07 -12.65
CA VAL A 141 -27.55 7.99 -11.85
C VAL A 141 -27.66 7.59 -10.38
N ALA A 142 -26.51 7.36 -9.76
CA ALA A 142 -26.41 7.08 -8.33
C ALA A 142 -25.73 8.26 -7.62
N SER A 143 -26.39 8.79 -6.60
CA SER A 143 -25.86 9.84 -5.72
C SER A 143 -25.81 9.34 -4.28
N CYS A 144 -24.69 9.59 -3.61
CA CYS A 144 -24.49 9.35 -2.18
C CYS A 144 -24.77 10.61 -1.38
#